data_AF-A0A448D5R2-F1
#
_entry.id   AF-A0A448D5R2-F1
#
_cell.length_a   1.000
_cell.length_b   1.000
_cell.length_c   1.000
_cell.angle_alpha   90.00
_cell.angle_beta   90.00
_cell.angle_gamma   90.00
#
_symmetry.space_group_name_H-M   'P 1'
#
loop_
_entity.id
_entity.type
_entity.pdbx_description
1 polymer ?
#
loop_
_entity_poly.entity_id
_entity_poly.type
_entity_poly.pdbx_seq_one_letter_code
_entity_poly.pdbx_strand_id
1 'polypeptide(L)'
;MKPDHSMRHTVNVELSLGHVLMLCQTLSDRLSALREYETWTEEERRAVWALQDSLDRALIGLGYDVMPSEEWDSLLAQAQKHMYDIHVECLD
;
A
#
# COMPACT_ATOMS: atom_id res chain seq x y z
N MET A 1 2.28 -6.76 31.96
CA MET A 1 2.72 -7.77 30.96
C MET A 1 3.78 -7.09 30.10
N LYS A 2 4.96 -7.68 29.89
CA LYS A 2 5.95 -7.09 28.96
C LYS A 2 5.48 -7.37 27.52
N PRO A 3 5.60 -6.41 26.59
CA PRO A 3 5.28 -6.66 25.20
C PRO A 3 6.19 -7.78 24.66
N ASP A 4 5.59 -8.69 23.90
CA ASP A 4 6.32 -9.74 23.20
C ASP A 4 7.05 -9.09 22.01
N HIS A 5 8.38 -9.22 21.99
CA HIS A 5 9.26 -8.61 20.99
C HIS A 5 9.58 -9.56 19.82
N SER A 6 8.87 -10.68 19.67
CA SER A 6 9.06 -11.55 18.52
C SER A 6 8.74 -10.82 17.22
N MET A 7 9.75 -10.69 16.35
CA MET A 7 9.65 -10.10 15.02
C MET A 7 8.83 -10.95 14.02
N ARG A 8 8.25 -12.08 14.48
CA ARG A 8 7.41 -12.97 13.68
C ARG A 8 5.92 -12.75 13.90
N HIS A 9 5.55 -11.84 14.81
CA HIS A 9 4.14 -11.51 15.03
C HIS A 9 3.58 -10.77 13.83
N THR A 10 2.43 -11.23 13.35
CA THR A 10 1.68 -10.55 12.30
C THR A 10 0.75 -9.52 12.92
N VAL A 11 0.75 -8.31 12.36
CA VAL A 11 -0.21 -7.27 12.69
C VAL A 11 -1.30 -7.28 11.63
N ASN A 12 -2.54 -7.46 12.05
CA ASN A 12 -3.70 -7.31 11.16
C ASN A 12 -4.11 -5.84 11.16
N VAL A 13 -4.01 -5.19 10.01
CA VAL A 13 -4.49 -3.83 9.81
C VAL A 13 -5.72 -3.90 8.93
N GLU A 14 -6.82 -3.33 9.39
CA GLU A 14 -8.02 -3.19 8.57
C GLU A 14 -7.83 -2.01 7.61
N LEU A 15 -7.75 -2.31 6.32
CA LEU A 15 -7.63 -1.32 5.25
C LEU A 15 -8.87 -1.37 4.37
N SER A 16 -9.45 -0.21 4.08
CA SER A 16 -10.46 -0.12 3.02
C SER A 16 -9.81 -0.34 1.66
N LEU A 17 -10.61 -0.75 0.66
CA LEU A 17 -10.13 -0.87 -0.72
C LEU A 17 -9.45 0.43 -1.20
N GLY A 18 -10.01 1.59 -0.84
CA GLY A 18 -9.41 2.88 -1.18
C GLY A 18 -8.00 3.06 -0.61
N HIS A 19 -7.74 2.61 0.63
CA HIS A 19 -6.39 2.62 1.19
C HIS A 19 -5.43 1.73 0.39
N VAL A 20 -5.86 0.50 0.08
CA VAL A 20 -5.02 -0.46 -0.65
C VAL A 20 -4.65 0.09 -2.02
N LEU A 21 -5.64 0.61 -2.76
CA LEU A 21 -5.43 1.24 -4.07
C LEU A 21 -4.46 2.42 -3.99
N MET A 22 -4.65 3.32 -3.02
CA MET A 22 -3.78 4.49 -2.84
C MET A 22 -2.35 4.11 -2.44
N LEU A 23 -2.18 3.09 -1.60
CA LEU A 23 -0.87 2.59 -1.20
C LEU A 23 -0.15 1.94 -2.40
N CYS A 24 -0.82 1.08 -3.17
CA CYS A 24 -0.25 0.50 -4.39
C CYS A 24 0.17 1.57 -5.40
N GLN A 25 -0.68 2.58 -5.63
CA GLN A 25 -0.35 3.69 -6.53
C GLN A 25 0.83 4.50 -6.00
N THR A 26 0.79 4.87 -4.72
CA THR A 26 1.85 5.68 -4.09
C THR A 26 3.19 4.96 -4.13
N LEU A 27 3.20 3.67 -3.76
CA LEU A 27 4.40 2.85 -3.84
C LEU A 27 4.89 2.79 -5.28
N SER A 28 4.05 2.45 -6.25
CA SER A 28 4.44 2.37 -7.67
C SER A 28 5.01 3.69 -8.20
N ASP A 29 4.37 4.82 -7.90
CA ASP A 29 4.82 6.14 -8.35
C ASP A 29 6.13 6.56 -7.69
N ARG A 30 6.24 6.39 -6.37
CA ARG A 30 7.45 6.76 -5.64
C ARG A 30 8.61 5.85 -6.00
N LEU A 31 8.38 4.55 -6.09
CA LEU A 31 9.36 3.57 -6.52
C LEU A 31 9.79 3.83 -7.97
N SER A 32 8.88 4.06 -8.91
CA SER A 32 9.27 4.34 -10.30
C SER A 32 10.01 5.68 -10.47
N ALA A 33 9.70 6.68 -9.63
CA ALA A 33 10.35 7.99 -9.64
C ALA A 33 11.74 7.98 -8.98
N LEU A 34 12.03 7.02 -8.10
CA LEU A 34 13.33 6.92 -7.45
C LEU A 34 14.38 6.39 -8.45
N ARG A 35 15.19 7.31 -8.99
CA ARG A 35 16.51 6.95 -9.55
C ARG A 35 17.48 6.43 -8.48
N GLU A 36 17.08 6.47 -7.21
CA GLU A 36 17.91 6.27 -6.02
C GLU A 36 17.84 4.85 -5.41
N TYR A 37 17.37 3.82 -6.13
CA TYR A 37 17.46 2.43 -5.62
C TYR A 37 18.88 1.98 -5.26
N GLU A 38 19.88 2.69 -5.77
CA GLU A 38 21.29 2.50 -5.44
C GLU A 38 21.64 2.98 -4.02
N THR A 39 20.86 3.87 -3.41
CA THR A 39 21.11 4.38 -2.04
C THR A 39 20.42 3.56 -0.96
N TRP A 40 19.41 2.76 -1.31
CA TRP A 40 18.70 1.90 -0.37
C TRP A 40 19.54 0.68 0.00
N THR A 41 19.49 0.33 1.27
CA THR A 41 20.00 -0.95 1.76
C THR A 41 19.15 -2.12 1.26
N GLU A 42 19.70 -3.33 1.34
CA GLU A 42 18.98 -4.54 0.94
C GLU A 42 17.76 -4.80 1.82
N GLU A 43 17.87 -4.47 3.11
CA GLU A 43 16.82 -4.61 4.11
C GLU A 43 15.62 -3.70 3.80
N GLU A 44 15.89 -2.42 3.46
CA GLU A 44 14.85 -1.45 3.07
C GLU A 44 14.13 -1.90 1.80
N ARG A 45 14.87 -2.33 0.79
CA ARG A 45 14.30 -2.87 -0.45
C ARG A 45 13.40 -4.08 -0.18
N ARG A 46 13.87 -5.03 0.64
CA ARG A 46 13.07 -6.20 1.02
C ARG A 46 11.79 -5.82 1.75
N ALA A 47 11.87 -4.87 2.69
CA ALA A 47 10.71 -4.45 3.46
C ALA A 47 9.63 -3.83 2.56
N VAL A 48 10.02 -2.93 1.64
CA VAL A 48 9.08 -2.26 0.75
C VAL A 48 8.50 -3.21 -0.30
N TRP A 49 9.31 -4.07 -0.93
CA TRP A 49 8.79 -5.04 -1.90
C TRP A 49 7.90 -6.11 -1.26
N ALA A 50 8.21 -6.55 -0.03
CA ALA A 50 7.33 -7.46 0.70
C ALA A 50 5.96 -6.81 1.02
N LEU A 51 5.96 -5.50 1.31
CA LEU A 51 4.71 -4.75 1.49
C LEU A 51 3.93 -4.64 0.18
N GLN A 52 4.58 -4.30 -0.94
CA GLN A 52 3.93 -4.24 -2.25
C GLN A 52 3.30 -5.59 -2.62
N ASP A 53 4.02 -6.70 -2.50
CA ASP A 53 3.50 -8.05 -2.79
C ASP A 53 2.30 -8.39 -1.89
N SER A 54 2.31 -7.94 -0.64
CA SER A 54 1.18 -8.15 0.28
C SER A 54 -0.07 -7.37 -0.15
N LEU A 55 0.09 -6.12 -0.62
CA LEU A 55 -1.02 -5.31 -1.12
C LEU A 55 -1.57 -5.85 -2.43
N ASP A 56 -0.69 -6.29 -3.35
CA ASP A 56 -1.09 -6.90 -4.62
C ASP A 56 -1.90 -8.18 -4.39
N ARG A 57 -1.46 -9.04 -3.47
CA ARG A 57 -2.22 -10.24 -3.05
C ARG A 57 -3.57 -9.88 -2.45
N ALA A 58 -3.65 -8.80 -1.69
CA ALA A 58 -4.92 -8.32 -1.13
C ALA A 58 -5.89 -7.89 -2.24
N LEU A 59 -5.41 -7.16 -3.25
CA LEU A 59 -6.21 -6.78 -4.42
C LEU A 59 -6.69 -7.99 -5.22
N ILE A 60 -5.81 -8.94 -5.49
CA ILE A 60 -6.16 -10.21 -6.15
C ILE A 60 -7.22 -10.96 -5.34
N GLY A 61 -7.05 -11.04 -4.02
CA GLY A 61 -8.00 -11.68 -3.11
C GLY A 61 -9.38 -11.00 -3.09
N LEU A 62 -9.44 -9.71 -3.41
CA LEU A 62 -10.67 -8.93 -3.55
C LEU A 62 -11.25 -8.96 -4.98
N GLY A 63 -10.59 -9.62 -5.93
CA GLY A 63 -11.05 -9.78 -7.32
C GLY A 63 -10.57 -8.71 -8.30
N TYR A 64 -9.50 -7.99 -7.97
CA TYR A 64 -8.91 -6.92 -8.81
C TYR A 64 -7.65 -7.38 -9.57
N ASP A 65 -7.53 -8.67 -9.90
CA ASP A 65 -6.35 -9.26 -10.54
C ASP A 65 -6.23 -8.96 -12.05
N VAL A 66 -7.36 -8.80 -12.74
CA VAL A 66 -7.43 -8.52 -14.17
C VAL A 66 -8.48 -7.45 -14.42
N MET A 67 -8.08 -6.18 -14.31
CA MET A 67 -8.96 -5.05 -14.60
C MET A 67 -8.43 -4.21 -15.77
N PRO A 68 -9.28 -3.78 -16.71
CA PRO A 68 -8.90 -2.83 -17.77
C PRO A 68 -8.36 -1.51 -17.18
N SER A 69 -7.43 -0.88 -17.89
CA SER A 69 -6.77 0.35 -17.41
C SER A 69 -7.75 1.50 -17.12
N GLU A 70 -8.80 1.65 -17.94
CA GLU A 70 -9.81 2.71 -17.75
C GLU A 70 -10.63 2.52 -16.45
N GLU A 71 -10.92 1.27 -16.10
CA GLU A 71 -11.61 0.93 -14.85
C GLU A 71 -10.69 1.12 -13.64
N TRP A 72 -9.39 0.87 -13.82
CA TRP A 72 -8.34 1.15 -12.83
C TRP A 72 -8.22 2.64 -12.52
N ASP A 73 -8.13 3.49 -13.54
CA ASP A 73 -8.04 4.93 -13.38
C ASP A 73 -9.28 5.51 -12.68
N SER A 74 -10.47 5.00 -13.02
CA SER A 74 -11.72 5.40 -12.37
C SER A 74 -11.75 5.03 -10.88
N LEU A 75 -11.27 3.82 -10.54
CA LEU A 75 -11.21 3.38 -9.14
C LEU A 75 -10.15 4.14 -8.35
N LEU A 76 -9.01 4.46 -8.95
CA LEU A 76 -8.00 5.32 -8.32
C LEU A 76 -8.54 6.71 -8.03
N ALA A 77 -9.28 7.32 -8.98
CA ALA A 77 -9.88 8.63 -8.76
C ALA A 77 -10.90 8.61 -7.59
N GLN A 78 -11.68 7.52 -7.47
CA GLN A 78 -12.59 7.32 -6.35
C GLN A 78 -11.85 7.12 -5.02
N ALA A 79 -10.76 6.34 -5.04
CA ALA A 79 -9.92 6.12 -3.86
C ALA A 79 -9.26 7.42 -3.39
N GLN A 80 -8.75 8.25 -4.30
CA GLN A 80 -8.21 9.57 -4.01
C GLN A 80 -9.25 10.48 -3.33
N LYS A 81 -10.48 10.50 -3.87
CA LYS A 81 -11.57 11.25 -3.25
C LYS A 81 -11.88 10.74 -1.84
N HIS A 82 -11.95 9.42 -1.67
CA HIS A 82 -12.22 8.79 -0.38
C HIS A 82 -11.19 9.19 0.69
N MET A 83 -9.92 9.41 0.35
CA MET A 83 -8.91 9.84 1.32
C MET A 83 -9.23 11.19 1.98
N TYR A 84 -9.92 12.10 1.29
CA TYR A 84 -10.34 13.37 1.87
C TYR A 84 -11.51 13.22 2.87
N ASP A 85 -12.23 12.11 2.82
CA ASP A 85 -13.34 11.82 3.73
C ASP A 85 -12.83 11.12 5.02
N ILE A 86 -11.55 10.75 5.07
CA ILE A 86 -10.94 10.08 6.23
C ILE A 86 -10.42 11.16 7.17
N HIS A 87 -10.98 11.20 8.37
CA HIS A 87 -10.43 12.03 9.44
C HIS A 87 -9.12 11.42 9.94
N VAL A 88 -8.05 12.21 9.89
CA VAL A 88 -6.73 11.84 10.37
C VAL A 88 -6.36 12.84 11.45
N GLU A 89 -6.39 12.40 12.72
CA GLU A 89 -6.19 13.26 13.90
C GLU A 89 -4.90 14.09 13.87
N CYS A 90 -3.87 13.67 13.13
CA CYS A 90 -2.60 14.37 13.03
C CYS A 90 -2.47 15.33 11.82
N LEU A 91 -3.52 15.47 11.00
CA LEU A 91 -3.57 16.39 9.86
C LEU A 91 -4.49 17.61 10.10
N ASP A 92 -5.17 17.68 11.25
CA ASP A 92 -6.02 18.79 11.69
C ASP A 92 -5.33 19.72 12.71
#